data_AF-A0A1M5CG14-F1
#
_entry.id   AF-A0A1M5CG14-F1
#
_cell.length_a   1.000
_cell.length_b   1.000
_cell.length_c   1.000
_cell.angle_alpha   90.00
_cell.angle_beta   90.00
_cell.angle_gamma   90.00
#
_symmetry.space_group_name_H-M   'P 1'
#
loop_
_entity.id
_entity.type
_entity.pdbx_description
1 polymer ?
#
loop_
_entity_poly.entity_id
_entity_poly.type
_entity_poly.pdbx_seq_one_letter_code
_entity_poly.pdbx_strand_id
1 'polypeptide(L)'
;MDSSVSIEYNDTSVIIDCRKVFLSFDRRYAAKGYPIPCEIYFKPTTELIGTISSSGIVTVDEDFSRYSQRENIYRILLIPTENYNEEKMIDVLSESMLLYAPN
;
A
#
# COMPACT_ATOMS: atom_id res chain seq x y z
N MET A 1 5.81 -12.47 -19.25
CA MET A 1 5.75 -12.85 -17.84
C MET A 1 4.49 -12.23 -17.30
N ASP A 2 3.45 -13.03 -17.06
CA ASP A 2 2.20 -12.52 -16.50
C ASP A 2 2.44 -12.18 -15.03
N SER A 3 2.78 -10.94 -14.75
CA SER A 3 2.74 -10.40 -13.39
C SER A 3 1.28 -10.04 -13.10
N SER A 4 0.46 -11.07 -12.85
CA SER A 4 -0.96 -10.89 -12.61
C SER A 4 -1.17 -10.26 -11.23
N VAL A 5 -1.47 -8.97 -11.19
CA VAL A 5 -2.01 -8.29 -10.01
C VAL A 5 -3.50 -8.64 -9.91
N SER A 6 -3.95 -9.07 -8.74
CA SER A 6 -5.37 -9.22 -8.44
C SER A 6 -5.78 -8.24 -7.35
N ILE A 7 -6.89 -7.54 -7.58
CA ILE A 7 -7.44 -6.59 -6.62
C ILE A 7 -8.73 -7.18 -6.07
N GLU A 8 -8.77 -7.39 -4.76
CA GLU A 8 -9.95 -7.90 -4.06
C GLU A 8 -10.54 -6.79 -3.18
N TYR A 9 -11.85 -6.59 -3.32
CA TYR A 9 -12.59 -5.62 -2.54
C TYR A 9 -13.43 -6.36 -1.50
N ASN A 10 -13.28 -5.97 -0.24
CA ASN A 10 -14.21 -6.38 0.80
C ASN A 10 -14.88 -5.14 1.43
N ASP A 11 -15.76 -5.36 2.41
CA ASP A 11 -16.57 -4.30 3.01
C ASP A 11 -15.73 -3.21 3.71
N THR A 12 -14.50 -3.51 4.12
CA THR A 12 -13.65 -2.59 4.90
C THR A 12 -12.34 -2.25 4.22
N SER A 13 -11.84 -3.11 3.34
CA SER A 13 -10.47 -3.11 2.90
C SER A 13 -10.37 -3.44 1.41
N VAL A 14 -9.33 -2.91 0.80
CA VAL A 14 -8.86 -3.32 -0.52
C VAL A 14 -7.60 -4.14 -0.33
N ILE A 15 -7.51 -5.26 -1.01
CA ILE A 15 -6.34 -6.14 -1.03
C ILE A 15 -5.76 -6.11 -2.44
N ILE A 16 -4.48 -5.79 -2.55
CA ILE A 16 -3.69 -5.86 -3.77
C ILE A 16 -2.76 -7.06 -3.62
N ASP A 17 -3.02 -8.12 -4.37
CA ASP A 17 -2.24 -9.35 -4.38
C ASP A 17 -1.38 -9.43 -5.64
N CYS A 18 -0.07 -9.53 -5.44
CA CYS A 18 0.93 -9.77 -6.46
C CYS A 18 1.67 -11.10 -6.19
N ARG A 19 0.92 -12.21 -6.17
CA ARG A 19 1.36 -13.61 -6.04
C ARG A 19 2.03 -13.98 -4.71
N LYS A 20 3.24 -13.48 -4.48
CA LYS A 20 4.04 -13.79 -3.28
C LYS A 20 3.96 -12.71 -2.22
N VAL A 21 3.39 -11.58 -2.58
CA VAL A 21 3.25 -10.41 -1.74
C VAL A 21 1.85 -9.89 -1.88
N PHE A 22 1.31 -9.37 -0.80
CA PHE A 22 0.06 -8.66 -0.84
C PHE A 22 0.12 -7.47 0.11
N LEU A 23 -0.69 -6.48 -0.20
CA LEU A 23 -0.87 -5.27 0.57
C LEU A 23 -2.36 -5.08 0.79
N SER A 24 -2.75 -4.63 1.98
CA SER A 24 -4.14 -4.29 2.27
C SER A 24 -4.26 -2.92 2.93
N PHE A 25 -5.29 -2.16 2.59
CA PHE A 25 -5.58 -0.88 3.24
C PHE A 25 -7.07 -0.72 3.56
N ASP A 26 -7.38 0.00 4.65
CA ASP A 26 -8.77 0.22 5.08
C ASP A 26 -9.40 1.41 4.33
N ARG A 27 -10.26 1.10 3.35
CA ARG A 27 -10.88 2.10 2.46
C ARG A 27 -11.87 3.03 3.16
N ARG A 28 -12.33 2.68 4.37
CA ARG A 28 -13.27 3.52 5.12
C ARG A 28 -12.61 4.79 5.65
N TYR A 29 -11.28 4.77 5.84
CA TYR A 29 -10.49 5.92 6.23
C TYR A 29 -10.29 6.87 5.05
N ALA A 30 -9.97 6.30 3.88
CA ALA A 30 -9.83 7.04 2.62
C ALA A 30 -11.07 7.87 2.30
N ALA A 31 -12.26 7.26 2.34
CA ALA A 31 -13.53 7.91 2.04
C ALA A 31 -13.86 9.10 2.97
N LYS A 32 -13.20 9.20 4.14
CA LYS A 32 -13.41 10.23 5.14
C LYS A 32 -12.28 11.27 5.18
N GLY A 33 -11.29 11.17 4.28
CA GLY A 33 -10.10 12.02 4.28
C GLY A 33 -9.19 11.79 5.49
N TYR A 34 -9.28 10.63 6.14
CA TYR A 34 -8.41 10.27 7.25
C TYR A 34 -7.15 9.55 6.75
N PRO A 35 -6.06 9.59 7.54
CA PRO A 35 -4.91 8.73 7.30
C PRO A 35 -5.34 7.26 7.22
N ILE A 36 -4.87 6.56 6.19
CA ILE A 36 -5.30 5.24 5.78
C ILE A 36 -4.32 4.20 6.36
N PRO A 37 -4.76 3.33 7.29
CA PRO A 37 -3.96 2.21 7.74
C PRO A 37 -3.70 1.26 6.58
N CYS A 38 -2.43 0.92 6.36
CA CYS A 38 -1.98 0.03 5.31
C CYS A 38 -1.03 -1.03 5.88
N GLU A 39 -1.23 -2.27 5.48
CA GLU A 39 -0.42 -3.42 5.88
C GLU A 39 0.21 -4.04 4.63
N ILE A 40 1.54 -4.18 4.65
CA ILE A 40 2.35 -4.78 3.60
C ILE A 40 2.90 -6.09 4.15
N TYR A 41 2.59 -7.21 3.51
CA TYR A 41 2.89 -8.55 4.04
C TYR A 41 4.29 -9.05 3.66
N PHE A 42 5.25 -8.13 3.72
CA PHE A 42 6.69 -8.35 3.68
C PHE A 42 7.39 -7.09 4.22
N LYS A 43 8.71 -7.14 4.39
CA LYS A 43 9.51 -5.95 4.69
C LYS A 43 9.77 -5.16 3.38
N PRO A 44 9.12 -4.00 3.15
CA PRO A 44 9.37 -3.22 1.95
C PRO A 44 10.77 -2.62 1.96
N THR A 45 11.30 -2.37 0.76
CA THR A 45 12.53 -1.61 0.59
C THR A 45 12.25 -0.12 0.72
N THR A 46 13.30 0.67 0.96
CA THR A 46 13.17 2.13 1.02
C THR A 46 12.71 2.71 -0.32
N GLU A 47 13.07 2.09 -1.45
CA GLU A 47 12.66 2.49 -2.79
C GLU A 47 11.16 2.29 -3.01
N LEU A 48 10.58 1.20 -2.51
CA LEU A 48 9.14 0.98 -2.55
C LEU A 48 8.40 2.10 -1.80
N ILE A 49 8.82 2.38 -0.57
CA ILE A 49 8.22 3.44 0.26
C ILE A 49 8.40 4.82 -0.39
N GLY A 50 9.59 5.10 -0.93
CA GLY A 50 9.87 6.34 -1.65
C GLY A 50 8.99 6.51 -2.89
N THR A 51 8.74 5.45 -3.66
CA THR A 51 7.86 5.48 -4.83
C THR A 51 6.42 5.79 -4.43
N ILE A 52 5.90 5.14 -3.37
CA ILE A 52 4.55 5.41 -2.85
C ILE A 52 4.44 6.89 -2.44
N SER A 53 5.39 7.40 -1.65
CA SER A 53 5.35 8.76 -1.12
C SER A 53 5.53 9.84 -2.21
N SER A 54 6.35 9.56 -3.22
CA SER A 54 6.61 10.49 -4.34
C SER A 54 5.54 10.48 -5.44
N SER A 55 4.58 9.55 -5.40
CA SER A 55 3.46 9.48 -6.34
C SER A 55 2.57 10.72 -6.36
N GLY A 56 2.60 11.51 -5.28
CA GLY A 56 1.74 12.67 -5.08
C GLY A 56 0.28 12.32 -4.77
N ILE A 57 -0.08 11.04 -4.64
CA ILE A 57 -1.44 10.57 -4.29
C ILE A 57 -1.60 10.39 -2.78
N VAL A 58 -0.59 9.78 -2.16
CA VAL A 58 -0.47 9.64 -0.70
C VAL A 58 0.97 9.95 -0.30
N THR A 59 1.16 10.45 0.92
CA THR A 59 2.46 10.43 1.59
C THR A 59 2.49 9.34 2.64
N VAL A 60 3.69 8.87 2.98
CA VAL A 60 3.87 7.87 4.05
C VAL A 60 4.25 8.58 5.34
N ASP A 61 3.54 8.28 6.43
CA ASP A 61 3.93 8.71 7.77
C ASP A 61 4.94 7.73 8.37
N GLU A 62 6.21 8.13 8.39
CA GLU A 62 7.30 7.30 8.89
C GLU A 62 7.23 7.10 10.41
N ASP A 63 6.64 8.04 11.17
CA ASP A 63 6.52 7.94 12.63
C ASP A 63 5.55 6.82 13.04
N PHE A 64 4.63 6.44 12.14
CA PHE A 64 3.67 5.36 12.32
C PHE A 64 4.05 4.07 11.59
N SER A 65 5.26 4.02 11.02
CA SER A 65 5.75 2.86 10.30
C SER A 65 6.35 1.80 11.24
N ARG A 66 5.79 0.59 11.24
CA ARG A 66 6.22 -0.51 12.13
C ARG A 66 6.34 -1.84 11.39
N TYR A 67 7.52 -2.45 11.46
CA TYR A 67 7.74 -3.82 11.00
C TYR A 67 7.59 -4.84 12.13
N SER A 68 6.76 -5.88 11.92
CA SER A 68 6.67 -7.06 12.77
C SER A 68 7.39 -8.23 12.08
N GLN A 69 8.60 -8.57 12.54
CA GLN A 69 9.35 -9.72 12.02
C GLN A 69 8.62 -11.05 12.22
N ARG A 70 7.89 -11.20 13.33
CA ARG A 70 7.16 -12.42 13.67
C ARG A 70 6.01 -12.70 12.70
N GLU A 71 5.31 -11.64 12.30
CA GLU A 71 4.14 -11.74 11.42
C GLU A 71 4.53 -11.51 9.94
N ASN A 72 5.75 -11.02 9.69
CA ASN A 72 6.20 -10.52 8.40
C ASN A 72 5.28 -9.43 7.83
N ILE A 73 4.81 -8.52 8.71
CA ILE A 73 3.89 -7.43 8.34
C ILE A 73 4.56 -6.10 8.63
N TYR A 74 4.63 -5.25 7.62
CA TYR A 74 4.99 -3.84 7.72
C TYR A 74 3.73 -2.98 7.69
N ARG A 75 3.47 -2.27 8.78
CA ARG A 75 2.30 -1.41 8.94
C ARG A 75 2.73 0.02 8.73
N ILE A 76 2.00 0.75 7.88
CA ILE A 76 2.22 2.16 7.61
C ILE A 76 0.90 2.90 7.60
N LEU A 77 1.00 4.21 7.77
CA LEU A 77 -0.12 5.11 7.61
C LEU A 77 0.09 5.91 6.32
N LEU A 78 -0.87 5.82 5.41
CA LEU A 78 -0.86 6.54 4.14
C LEU A 78 -1.72 7.79 4.31
N ILE A 79 -1.14 8.97 4.16
CA ILE A 79 -1.85 10.25 4.31
C ILE A 79 -2.30 10.69 2.91
N PRO A 80 -3.62 10.77 2.64
CA PRO A 80 -4.14 11.30 1.38
C PRO A 80 -3.65 12.72 1.12
N THR A 81 -3.23 13.01 -0.11
CA THR A 81 -2.94 14.38 -0.55
C THR A 81 -4.19 15.06 -1.12
N GLU A 82 -4.08 16.32 -1.53
CA GLU A 82 -5.14 17.01 -2.29
C GLU A 82 -5.48 16.33 -3.63
N ASN A 83 -4.56 15.53 -4.18
CA ASN A 83 -4.72 14.81 -5.44
C ASN A 83 -5.24 13.37 -5.24
N TYR A 84 -5.68 13.02 -4.02
CA TYR A 84 -6.09 11.68 -3.67
C TYR A 84 -7.23 11.16 -4.58
N ASN A 85 -7.04 9.96 -5.09
CA ASN A 85 -8.04 9.17 -5.78
C ASN A 85 -7.75 7.69 -5.50
N GLU A 86 -8.77 6.94 -5.05
CA GLU A 86 -8.61 5.53 -4.64
C GLU A 86 -8.10 4.65 -5.78
N GLU A 87 -8.59 4.84 -7.01
CA GLU A 87 -8.15 4.07 -8.18
C GLU A 87 -6.68 4.37 -8.50
N LYS A 88 -6.28 5.65 -8.53
CA LYS A 88 -4.88 6.04 -8.74
C LYS A 88 -3.95 5.53 -7.64
N MET A 89 -4.44 5.50 -6.39
CA MET A 89 -3.68 4.93 -5.28
C MET A 89 -3.47 3.44 -5.50
N ILE A 90 -4.52 2.70 -5.89
CA ILE A 90 -4.42 1.27 -6.20
C ILE A 90 -3.44 1.02 -7.35
N ASP A 91 -3.47 1.83 -8.41
CA ASP A 91 -2.54 1.74 -9.53
C ASP A 91 -1.09 1.94 -9.08
N VAL A 92 -0.81 3.03 -8.35
CA VAL A 92 0.53 3.32 -7.81
C VAL A 92 1.04 2.18 -6.93
N LEU A 93 0.19 1.66 -6.03
CA LEU A 93 0.55 0.55 -5.15
C LEU A 93 0.82 -0.72 -5.95
N SER A 94 -0.03 -1.03 -6.94
CA SER A 94 0.13 -2.20 -7.81
C SER A 94 1.44 -2.15 -8.60
N GLU A 95 1.72 -1.02 -9.26
CA GLU A 95 2.95 -0.80 -10.00
C GLU A 95 4.19 -0.86 -9.10
N SER A 96 4.14 -0.22 -7.93
CA SER A 96 5.24 -0.24 -6.96
C SER A 96 5.54 -1.66 -6.48
N MET A 97 4.50 -2.44 -6.21
CA MET A 97 4.63 -3.83 -5.77
C MET A 97 5.21 -4.71 -6.88
N LEU A 98 4.83 -4.50 -8.14
CA LEU A 98 5.41 -5.23 -9.27
C LEU A 98 6.90 -4.95 -9.48
N LEU A 99 7.35 -3.72 -9.19
CA LEU A 99 8.72 -3.29 -9.43
C LEU A 99 9.67 -3.64 -8.28
N TYR A 100 9.21 -3.52 -7.04
CA TYR A 100 10.09 -3.50 -5.87
C TYR A 100 9.82 -4.60 -4.85
N ALA A 101 8.73 -5.36 -5.00
CA ALA A 101 8.47 -6.45 -4.08
C ALA A 101 9.43 -7.63 -4.32
N PRO A 102 9.76 -8.41 -3.27
CA PRO A 102 10.58 -9.60 -3.40
C PRO A 102 9.93 -10.64 -4.32
N ASN A 103 10.74 -11.19 -5.24
CA ASN A 103 10.32 -12.16 -6.27
C ASN A 103 9.94 -13.55 -5.75
#